data_AF-A0A3M7S9P8-F1
#
_entry.id   AF-A0A3M7S9P8-F1
#
_cell.length_a   1.000
_cell.length_b   1.000
_cell.length_c   1.000
_cell.angle_alpha   90.00
_cell.angle_beta   90.00
_cell.angle_gamma   90.00
#
_symmetry.space_group_name_H-M   'P 1'
#
loop_
_entity.id
_entity.type
_entity.pdbx_description
1 polymer ?
#
loop_
_entity_poly.entity_id
_entity_poly.type
_entity_poly.pdbx_seq_one_letter_code
_entity_poly.pdbx_strand_id
1 'polypeptide(L)'
;MVFQQQNYTNTTNYEGFNRQDSKSFYPRENNSLSRICQGNDMKISLSWNVNAWAKVKQSFTKSIKSRLFSCSRDEAYKQLLTDVIGIVSPGELCAIMGASGAGKTTLLNILNFRNNQKVETKASVKINGIEANWDMISKYSGFVQQEDLFNGVLTVREHLTFVV
;
A
#
# COMPACT_ATOMS: atom_id res chain seq x y z
N MET A 1 -7.55 -2.68 17.62
CA MET A 1 -8.10 -3.94 17.08
C MET A 1 -6.97 -4.63 16.32
N VAL A 2 -6.56 -5.81 16.79
CA VAL A 2 -5.34 -6.52 16.36
C VAL A 2 -5.64 -7.37 15.14
N PHE A 3 -5.06 -7.06 13.98
CA PHE A 3 -5.01 -8.01 12.87
C PHE A 3 -3.74 -8.86 13.00
N GLN A 4 -3.88 -10.01 13.66
CA GLN A 4 -2.92 -11.11 13.56
C GLN A 4 -3.11 -11.81 12.21
N GLN A 5 -2.03 -11.97 11.47
CA GLN A 5 -1.97 -12.88 10.33
C GLN A 5 -1.64 -14.28 10.88
N GLN A 6 -2.66 -15.12 11.08
CA GLN A 6 -2.45 -16.54 11.36
C GLN A 6 -2.26 -17.29 10.04
N ASN A 7 -1.11 -17.93 9.89
CA ASN A 7 -0.89 -18.93 8.85
C ASN A 7 -1.68 -20.20 9.22
N TYR A 8 -2.71 -20.57 8.44
CA TYR A 8 -3.25 -21.91 8.44
C TYR A 8 -3.56 -22.36 7.01
N THR A 9 -2.93 -23.47 6.61
CA THR A 9 -3.37 -24.31 5.50
C THR A 9 -4.65 -25.03 5.92
N ASN A 10 -5.74 -24.81 5.21
CA ASN A 10 -6.62 -25.83 4.64
C ASN A 10 -7.96 -25.23 4.20
N THR A 11 -8.39 -25.69 3.03
CA THR A 11 -9.72 -25.56 2.44
C THR A 11 -10.83 -25.83 3.46
N THR A 12 -11.67 -24.82 3.72
CA THR A 12 -13.14 -24.94 3.81
C THR A 12 -13.77 -23.55 3.79
N ASN A 13 -14.63 -23.32 2.80
CA ASN A 13 -15.78 -22.41 2.81
C ASN A 13 -15.48 -20.93 3.07
N TYR A 14 -15.18 -20.21 1.99
CA TYR A 14 -15.43 -18.78 1.92
C TYR A 14 -16.94 -18.57 1.89
N GLU A 15 -17.55 -18.25 3.04
CA GLU A 15 -18.79 -17.50 3.03
C GLU A 15 -18.46 -16.13 2.42
N GLY A 16 -19.07 -15.87 1.25
CA GLY A 16 -18.66 -14.82 0.34
C GLY A 16 -18.79 -13.43 0.95
N PHE A 17 -17.70 -12.66 0.88
CA PHE A 17 -17.75 -11.21 0.93
C PHE A 17 -18.50 -10.74 -0.32
N ASN A 18 -19.77 -10.37 -0.15
CA ASN A 18 -20.66 -10.06 -1.26
C ASN A 18 -20.20 -8.77 -1.93
N ARG A 19 -20.18 -8.74 -3.27
CA ARG A 19 -19.92 -7.52 -4.06
C ARG A 19 -20.83 -6.34 -3.68
N GLN A 20 -21.94 -6.59 -3.01
CA GLN A 20 -22.87 -5.56 -2.53
C GLN A 20 -22.35 -4.79 -1.31
N ASP A 21 -21.50 -5.42 -0.47
CA ASP A 21 -20.91 -4.79 0.73
C ASP A 21 -19.79 -3.78 0.37
N SER A 22 -19.27 -3.86 -0.85
CA SER A 22 -18.31 -2.86 -1.35
C SER A 22 -18.92 -1.46 -1.52
N LYS A 23 -20.26 -1.36 -1.63
CA LYS A 23 -20.97 -0.07 -1.79
C LYS A 23 -21.32 0.62 -0.47
N SER A 24 -21.36 -0.09 0.65
CA SER A 24 -21.66 0.50 1.97
C SER A 24 -20.44 1.14 2.62
N PHE A 25 -19.24 0.83 2.12
CA PHE A 25 -17.97 1.31 2.65
C PHE A 25 -17.59 2.72 2.16
N TYR A 26 -18.07 3.11 0.99
CA TYR A 26 -17.92 4.47 0.49
C TYR A 26 -18.99 5.36 1.13
N PRO A 27 -18.64 6.52 1.73
CA PRO A 27 -19.64 7.50 2.14
C PRO A 27 -20.55 7.79 0.96
N ARG A 28 -21.88 7.78 1.17
CA ARG A 28 -22.84 8.17 0.12
C ARG A 28 -22.46 9.59 -0.35
N GLU A 29 -22.14 9.72 -1.63
CA GLU A 29 -21.99 11.02 -2.29
C GLU A 29 -23.32 11.75 -2.24
N ASN A 30 -23.48 12.56 -1.20
CA ASN A 30 -24.49 13.60 -1.19
C ASN A 30 -23.86 14.77 -1.95
N ASN A 31 -24.47 15.19 -3.06
CA ASN A 31 -24.05 16.28 -3.96
C ASN A 31 -23.83 17.65 -3.27
N SER A 32 -23.96 17.73 -1.94
CA SER A 32 -23.60 18.88 -1.09
C SER A 32 -22.17 18.83 -0.53
N LEU A 33 -21.45 17.71 -0.62
CA LEU A 33 -20.08 17.55 -0.09
C LEU A 33 -18.99 18.16 -0.98
N SER A 34 -19.25 18.39 -2.27
CA SER A 34 -18.32 19.11 -3.15
C SER A 34 -18.15 20.59 -2.75
N ARG A 35 -19.05 21.13 -1.91
CA ARG A 35 -18.95 22.49 -1.34
C ARG A 35 -18.30 22.56 0.04
N ILE A 36 -18.14 21.45 0.75
CA ILE A 36 -17.58 21.45 2.13
C ILE A 36 -16.05 21.56 2.12
N CYS A 37 -15.40 21.41 0.96
CA CYS A 37 -13.97 21.69 0.79
C CYS A 37 -13.60 23.19 0.84
N GLN A 38 -14.54 24.09 1.14
CA GLN A 38 -14.30 25.55 1.25
C GLN A 38 -14.25 26.06 2.71
N GLY A 39 -14.36 25.18 3.71
CA GLY A 39 -14.17 25.52 5.12
C GLY A 39 -12.91 24.85 5.70
N ASN A 40 -12.18 25.56 6.56
CA ASN A 40 -10.84 25.25 7.07
C ASN A 40 -10.65 23.92 7.86
N ASP A 41 -11.64 23.02 7.88
CA ASP A 41 -11.55 21.69 8.52
C ASP A 41 -11.84 20.57 7.49
N MET A 42 -10.95 20.39 6.53
CA MET A 42 -11.09 19.31 5.56
C MET A 42 -10.74 17.96 6.21
N LYS A 43 -11.77 17.20 6.55
CA LYS A 43 -11.66 15.81 7.02
C LYS A 43 -11.26 14.90 5.86
N ILE A 44 -10.07 14.31 5.94
CA ILE A 44 -9.50 13.45 4.90
C ILE A 44 -9.74 11.98 5.24
N SER A 45 -10.36 11.26 4.31
CA SER A 45 -10.50 9.80 4.31
C SER A 45 -9.64 9.19 3.21
N LEU A 46 -9.03 8.04 3.50
CA LEU A 46 -8.19 7.30 2.56
C LEU A 46 -8.80 5.92 2.34
N SER A 47 -9.01 5.51 1.09
CA SER A 47 -9.45 4.16 0.74
C SER A 47 -8.53 3.54 -0.31
N TRP A 48 -8.38 2.22 -0.29
CA TRP A 48 -7.51 1.52 -1.22
C TRP A 48 -8.03 0.14 -1.60
N ASN A 49 -7.63 -0.30 -2.80
CA ASN A 49 -7.69 -1.67 -3.28
C ASN A 49 -6.39 -1.95 -4.05
N VAL A 50 -5.58 -2.90 -3.57
CA VAL A 50 -4.20 -3.10 -4.03
C VAL A 50 -3.91 -4.56 -4.36
N ASN A 51 -3.35 -4.76 -5.54
CA ASN A 51 -2.67 -5.98 -5.97
C ASN A 51 -1.23 -5.64 -6.39
N ALA A 52 -0.27 -6.49 -6.04
CA ALA A 52 1.14 -6.26 -6.36
C ALA A 52 1.89 -7.55 -6.67
N TRP A 53 2.81 -7.47 -7.63
CA TRP A 53 3.67 -8.56 -8.09
C TRP A 53 5.12 -8.08 -8.17
N ALA A 54 6.07 -8.96 -7.88
CA ALA A 54 7.50 -8.68 -8.04
C ALA A 54 8.14 -9.65 -9.04
N LYS A 55 9.08 -9.12 -9.84
CA LYS A 55 9.90 -9.96 -10.72
C LYS A 55 10.85 -10.82 -9.90
N VAL A 56 10.78 -12.14 -10.11
CA VAL A 56 11.65 -13.08 -9.41
C VAL A 56 13.03 -13.05 -10.05
N LYS A 57 14.07 -12.69 -9.27
CA LYS A 57 15.46 -12.85 -9.71
C LYS A 57 15.74 -14.34 -9.91
N GLN A 58 16.09 -14.73 -11.13
CA GLN A 58 16.52 -16.08 -11.41
C GLN A 58 17.87 -16.32 -10.71
N SER A 59 17.92 -17.29 -9.80
CA SER A 59 19.17 -17.69 -9.15
C SER A 59 20.16 -18.25 -10.18
N PHE A 60 21.46 -17.99 -9.99
CA PHE A 60 22.53 -18.40 -10.89
C PHE A 60 22.54 -19.92 -11.19
N THR A 61 22.11 -20.75 -10.22
CA THR A 61 21.96 -22.20 -10.36
C THR A 61 20.87 -22.61 -11.37
N LYS A 62 19.84 -21.78 -11.57
CA LYS A 62 18.82 -21.95 -12.62
C LYS A 62 19.41 -21.65 -14.01
N SER A 63 20.39 -20.74 -14.09
CA SER A 63 21.06 -20.34 -15.33
C SER A 63 21.88 -21.47 -15.95
N ILE A 64 22.42 -22.39 -15.14
CA ILE A 64 23.17 -23.56 -15.61
C ILE A 64 22.21 -24.65 -16.13
N LYS A 65 21.10 -24.89 -15.41
CA LYS A 65 20.05 -25.84 -15.86
C LYS A 65 19.31 -25.35 -17.11
N SER A 66 19.05 -24.05 -17.24
CA SER A 66 18.33 -23.47 -18.39
C SER A 66 19.14 -23.43 -19.69
N ARG A 67 20.47 -23.64 -19.64
CA ARG A 67 21.29 -23.85 -20.84
C ARG A 67 21.26 -25.30 -21.34
N LEU A 68 20.92 -26.25 -20.47
CA LEU A 68 20.81 -27.67 -20.78
C LEU A 68 19.41 -28.07 -21.28
N PHE A 69 18.38 -27.27 -20.97
CA PHE A 69 17.03 -27.47 -21.47
C PHE A 69 16.57 -26.20 -22.20
N SER A 70 16.44 -26.27 -23.52
CA SER A 70 15.84 -25.21 -24.34
C SER A 70 14.39 -24.99 -23.89
N CYS A 71 14.18 -24.03 -23.00
CA CYS A 71 12.85 -23.62 -22.55
C CYS A 71 12.80 -22.09 -22.51
N SER A 72 11.70 -21.54 -23.03
CA SER A 72 11.38 -20.11 -23.08
C SER A 72 11.68 -19.43 -21.74
N ARG A 73 12.40 -18.30 -21.74
CA ARG A 73 12.60 -17.50 -20.52
C ARG A 73 11.30 -16.77 -20.19
N ASP A 74 10.38 -17.45 -19.51
CA ASP A 74 9.23 -16.77 -18.92
C ASP A 74 9.69 -15.99 -17.69
N GLU A 75 9.45 -14.68 -17.72
CA GLU A 75 9.63 -13.80 -16.56
C GLU A 75 8.67 -14.24 -15.45
N ALA A 76 9.20 -14.96 -14.46
CA ALA A 76 8.38 -15.44 -13.36
C ALA A 76 8.07 -14.28 -12.40
N TYR A 77 6.78 -14.00 -12.22
CA TYR A 77 6.27 -13.04 -11.25
C TYR A 77 5.84 -13.74 -9.96
N LYS A 78 6.20 -13.15 -8.82
CA LYS A 78 5.70 -13.55 -7.50
C LYS A 78 4.68 -12.53 -7.03
N GLN A 79 3.48 -13.00 -6.69
CA GLN A 79 2.48 -12.14 -6.06
C GLN A 79 2.93 -11.76 -4.64
N LEU A 80 2.93 -10.46 -4.35
CA LEU A 80 3.29 -9.89 -3.06
C LEU A 80 2.06 -9.54 -2.22
N LEU A 81 1.04 -8.97 -2.87
CA LEU A 81 -0.22 -8.56 -2.25
C LEU A 81 -1.38 -9.05 -3.10
N THR A 82 -2.41 -9.58 -2.43
CA THR A 82 -3.61 -10.16 -3.04
C THR A 82 -4.84 -9.49 -2.47
N ASP A 83 -5.55 -8.72 -3.30
CA ASP A 83 -6.82 -8.04 -3.02
C ASP A 83 -6.87 -7.36 -1.65
N VAL A 84 -5.85 -6.55 -1.35
CA VAL A 84 -5.77 -5.83 -0.08
C VAL A 84 -6.63 -4.56 -0.17
N ILE A 85 -7.73 -4.53 0.59
CA ILE A 85 -8.73 -3.46 0.58
C ILE A 85 -8.85 -2.85 1.98
N GLY A 86 -9.05 -1.53 2.07
CA GLY A 86 -9.29 -0.85 3.34
C GLY A 86 -9.74 0.60 3.19
N ILE A 87 -10.27 1.17 4.28
CA ILE A 87 -10.57 2.60 4.43
C ILE A 87 -10.07 3.06 5.80
N VAL A 88 -9.69 4.31 5.88
CA VAL A 88 -9.38 5.02 7.11
C VAL A 88 -10.15 6.33 7.09
N SER A 89 -10.97 6.53 8.11
CA SER A 89 -11.71 7.76 8.31
C SER A 89 -10.90 8.75 9.15
N PRO A 90 -11.20 10.05 9.04
CA PRO A 90 -10.52 11.06 9.85
C PRO A 90 -10.68 10.79 11.35
N GLY A 91 -9.57 10.85 12.09
CA GLY A 91 -9.53 10.57 13.53
C GLY A 91 -9.33 9.09 13.89
N GLU A 92 -9.23 8.21 12.90
CA GLU A 92 -8.93 6.78 13.12
C GLU A 92 -7.43 6.49 12.99
N LEU A 93 -6.93 5.56 13.81
CA LEU A 93 -5.58 5.02 13.70
C LEU A 93 -5.64 3.63 13.05
N CYS A 94 -5.01 3.49 11.88
CA CYS A 94 -4.86 2.21 11.21
C CYS A 94 -3.48 1.60 11.51
N ALA A 95 -3.47 0.36 12.01
CA ALA A 95 -2.24 -0.38 12.27
C ALA A 95 -2.15 -1.60 11.35
N ILE A 96 -1.08 -1.70 10.56
CA ILE A 96 -0.78 -2.84 9.70
C ILE A 96 0.19 -3.76 10.45
N MET A 97 -0.23 -4.97 10.75
CA MET A 97 0.57 -5.96 11.48
C MET A 97 0.68 -7.28 10.70
N GLY A 98 1.71 -8.06 11.00
CA GLY A 98 1.99 -9.31 10.30
C GLY A 98 3.46 -9.72 10.40
N ALA A 99 3.77 -10.93 9.95
CA ALA A 99 5.13 -11.48 10.00
C ALA A 99 6.14 -10.66 9.17
N SER A 100 7.43 -10.84 9.44
CA SER A 100 8.47 -10.26 8.57
C SER A 100 8.32 -10.82 7.15
N GLY A 101 8.36 -9.96 6.14
CA GLY A 101 8.15 -10.35 4.73
C GLY A 101 6.68 -10.47 4.29
N ALA A 102 5.70 -10.20 5.15
CA ALA A 102 4.26 -10.22 4.78
C ALA A 102 3.82 -9.12 3.81
N GLY A 103 4.70 -8.17 3.45
CA GLY A 103 4.38 -7.08 2.51
C GLY A 103 3.82 -5.81 3.15
N LYS A 104 3.93 -5.63 4.48
CA LYS A 104 3.48 -4.41 5.19
C LYS A 104 4.10 -3.13 4.62
N THR A 105 5.44 -3.11 4.55
CA THR A 105 6.19 -1.99 3.98
C THR A 105 5.88 -1.82 2.50
N THR A 106 5.63 -2.92 1.77
CA THR A 106 5.21 -2.88 0.37
C THR A 106 3.86 -2.19 0.20
N LEU A 107 2.87 -2.52 1.04
CA LEU A 107 1.55 -1.88 1.03
C LEU A 107 1.68 -0.38 1.34
N LEU A 108 2.42 -0.01 2.39
CA LEU A 108 2.65 1.39 2.75
C LEU A 108 3.34 2.16 1.62
N ASN A 109 4.31 1.56 0.95
CA ASN A 109 4.98 2.20 -0.18
C ASN A 109 4.02 2.41 -1.37
N ILE A 110 3.13 1.45 -1.64
CA ILE A 110 2.13 1.57 -2.70
C ILE A 110 1.13 2.70 -2.41
N LEU A 111 0.65 2.81 -1.17
CA LEU A 111 -0.27 3.89 -0.77
C LEU A 111 0.37 5.28 -0.91
N ASN A 112 1.69 5.36 -0.71
CA ASN A 112 2.46 6.59 -0.88
C ASN A 112 2.99 6.78 -2.31
N PHE A 113 2.55 5.97 -3.27
CA PHE A 113 3.01 6.03 -4.67
C PHE A 113 4.54 5.88 -4.83
N ARG A 114 5.22 5.24 -3.86
CA ARG A 114 6.67 4.97 -3.86
C ARG A 114 6.98 3.55 -4.31
N ASN A 115 6.58 3.21 -5.54
CA ASN A 115 6.82 1.87 -6.08
C ASN A 115 8.29 1.72 -6.51
N ASN A 116 8.94 0.69 -5.98
CA ASN A 116 10.25 0.26 -6.48
C ASN A 116 10.07 -0.29 -7.90
N GLN A 117 10.98 0.03 -8.83
CA GLN A 117 10.94 -0.41 -10.24
C GLN A 117 10.80 -1.93 -10.46
N LYS A 118 11.01 -2.74 -9.42
CA LYS A 118 10.93 -4.20 -9.45
C LYS A 118 9.53 -4.74 -9.11
N VAL A 119 8.62 -3.87 -8.68
CA VAL A 119 7.26 -4.23 -8.26
C VAL A 119 6.28 -3.66 -9.28
N GLU A 120 5.54 -4.54 -9.93
CA GLU A 120 4.38 -4.18 -10.75
C GLU A 120 3.15 -4.11 -9.83
N THR A 121 2.43 -2.99 -9.89
CA THR A 121 1.34 -2.70 -8.97
C THR A 121 0.08 -2.38 -9.76
N LYS A 122 -1.04 -3.00 -9.37
CA LYS A 122 -2.39 -2.62 -9.78
C LYS A 122 -3.12 -2.15 -8.53
N ALA A 123 -3.16 -0.83 -8.33
CA ALA A 123 -3.76 -0.21 -7.16
C ALA A 123 -4.76 0.87 -7.56
N SER A 124 -5.88 0.93 -6.84
CA SER A 124 -6.79 2.08 -6.82
C SER A 124 -6.75 2.66 -5.41
N VAL A 125 -6.14 3.83 -5.27
CA VAL A 125 -6.08 4.59 -4.03
C VAL A 125 -6.93 5.83 -4.20
N LYS A 126 -7.79 6.14 -3.24
CA LYS A 126 -8.70 7.26 -3.32
C LYS A 126 -8.66 8.10 -2.05
N ILE A 127 -8.65 9.41 -2.21
CA ILE A 127 -8.79 10.39 -1.13
C ILE A 127 -10.20 10.96 -1.23
N ASN A 128 -11.02 10.81 -0.18
CA ASN A 128 -12.41 11.28 -0.16
C ASN A 128 -13.23 10.81 -1.38
N GLY A 129 -12.99 9.59 -1.86
CA GLY A 129 -13.67 9.00 -3.02
C GLY A 129 -13.09 9.38 -4.38
N ILE A 130 -12.19 10.35 -4.46
CA ILE A 130 -11.51 10.78 -5.70
C ILE A 130 -10.22 9.99 -5.88
N GLU A 131 -9.91 9.55 -7.10
CA GLU A 131 -8.65 8.86 -7.39
C GLU A 131 -7.45 9.73 -7.00
N ALA A 132 -6.58 9.14 -6.18
CA ALA A 132 -5.42 9.80 -5.64
C ALA A 132 -4.32 9.85 -6.70
N ASN A 133 -3.69 11.01 -6.82
CA ASN A 133 -2.45 11.17 -7.57
C ASN A 133 -1.28 11.41 -6.60
N TRP A 134 -0.06 11.22 -7.08
CA TRP A 134 1.15 11.47 -6.29
C TRP A 134 1.18 12.88 -5.70
N ASP A 135 0.79 13.89 -6.47
CA ASP A 135 0.70 15.30 -6.04
C ASP A 135 -0.32 15.53 -4.92
N MET A 136 -1.44 14.78 -4.90
CA MET A 136 -2.41 14.89 -3.82
C MET A 136 -1.89 14.23 -2.54
N ILE A 137 -1.31 13.04 -2.66
CA ILE A 137 -0.78 12.30 -1.51
C ILE A 137 0.38 13.06 -0.86
N SER A 138 1.27 13.67 -1.64
CA SER A 138 2.37 14.47 -1.08
C SER A 138 1.90 15.74 -0.36
N LYS A 139 0.76 16.32 -0.76
CA LYS A 139 0.16 17.49 -0.10
C LYS A 139 -0.55 17.16 1.20
N TYR A 140 -1.20 15.99 1.27
CA TYR A 140 -2.08 15.63 2.38
C TYR A 140 -1.50 14.61 3.36
N SER A 141 -0.38 13.96 3.02
CA SER A 141 0.21 12.91 3.85
C SER A 141 1.71 13.09 4.02
N GLY A 142 2.20 12.72 5.21
CA GLY A 142 3.63 12.59 5.50
C GLY A 142 4.01 11.12 5.57
N PHE A 143 5.16 10.76 5.00
CA PHE A 143 5.68 9.39 5.03
C PHE A 143 7.01 9.34 5.78
N VAL A 144 7.07 8.51 6.82
CA VAL A 144 8.29 8.24 7.59
C VAL A 144 8.89 6.91 7.13
N GLN A 145 10.18 6.92 6.81
CA GLN A 145 10.89 5.71 6.37
C GLN A 145 11.16 4.77 7.55
N GLN A 146 11.47 3.51 7.25
CA GLN A 146 11.81 2.53 8.30
C GLN A 146 13.18 2.81 8.94
N GLU A 147 14.10 3.38 8.18
CA GLU A 147 15.42 3.79 8.66
C GLU A 147 15.47 5.32 8.71
N ASP A 148 15.99 5.85 9.82
CA ASP A 148 16.12 7.28 10.00
C ASP A 148 17.42 7.80 9.38
N LEU A 149 17.34 8.93 8.68
CA LEU A 149 18.48 9.61 8.08
C LEU A 149 18.89 10.83 8.94
N PHE A 150 19.54 10.58 10.07
CA PHE A 150 20.08 11.65 10.90
C PHE A 150 21.55 11.94 10.60
N ASN A 151 21.91 13.22 10.55
CA ASN A 151 23.30 13.65 10.55
C ASN A 151 23.78 13.78 11.99
N GLY A 152 24.73 12.94 12.41
CA GLY A 152 25.25 12.92 13.78
C GLY A 152 26.02 14.17 14.21
N VAL A 153 26.28 15.10 13.30
CA VAL A 153 26.95 16.38 13.59
C VAL A 153 25.95 17.48 13.97
N LEU A 154 24.67 17.34 13.59
CA LEU A 154 23.64 18.36 13.82
C LEU A 154 22.87 18.10 15.12
N THR A 155 22.51 19.17 15.83
CA THR A 155 21.55 19.08 16.94
C THR A 155 20.13 18.87 16.41
N VAL A 156 19.22 18.38 17.26
CA VAL A 156 17.81 18.12 16.87
C VAL A 156 17.13 19.36 16.30
N ARG A 157 17.36 20.54 16.90
CA ARG A 157 16.77 21.81 16.44
C ARG A 157 17.29 22.21 15.05
N GLU A 158 18.58 22.05 14.82
CA GLU A 158 19.19 22.33 13.51
C GLU A 158 18.67 21.36 12.45
N HIS A 159 18.56 20.07 12.78
CA HIS A 159 18.02 19.06 11.87
C HIS A 159 16.58 19.40 11.43
N LEU A 160 15.71 19.77 12.38
CA LEU A 160 14.34 20.20 12.06
C LEU A 160 14.26 21.51 11.28
N THR A 161 15.26 22.38 11.39
CA THR A 161 15.27 23.66 10.68
C THR A 161 15.80 23.53 9.25
N PHE A 162 16.72 22.60 8.99
CA PHE A 162 17.42 22.48 7.70
C PHE A 162 17.00 21.31 6.83
N VAL A 163 16.43 20.24 7.41
CA VAL A 163 16.15 18.97 6.70
C VAL A 163 14.67 18.80 6.36
N VAL A 164 13.78 19.52 7.05
CA VAL A 164 12.33 19.59 6.77
C VAL A 164 12.06 20.67 5.75
#